data_AF-A0A258SPY5-F1
#
_entry.id   AF-A0A258SPY5-F1
#
_cell.length_a   1.000
_cell.length_b   1.000
_cell.length_c   1.000
_cell.angle_alpha   90.00
_cell.angle_beta   90.00
_cell.angle_gamma   90.00
#
_symmetry.space_group_name_H-M   'P 1'
#
loop_
_entity.id
_entity.type
_entity.pdbx_description
1 polymer ?
#
loop_
_entity_poly.entity_id
_entity_poly.type
_entity_poly.pdbx_seq_one_letter_code
_entity_poly.pdbx_strand_id
1 'polypeptide(L)' 'MRNSSDSAKAAIAQNVSRETFSRLETIANLLTKWQKTINLVSPATIPELWTRHIADSLQLMT' A
#
# COMPACT_ATOMS: atom_id res chain seq x y z
N MET A 1 -17.24 -3.09 8.46
CA MET A 1 -16.12 -3.95 8.91
C MET A 1 -14.83 -3.24 8.55
N ARG A 2 -13.95 -2.98 9.52
CA ARG A 2 -12.65 -2.31 9.29
C ARG A 2 -11.76 -3.29 8.51
N ASN A 3 -11.39 -2.94 7.28
CA ASN A 3 -10.55 -3.80 6.43
C ASN A 3 -9.13 -3.86 7.02
N SER A 4 -8.45 -5.00 6.92
CA SER A 4 -7.06 -5.18 7.39
C SER A 4 -6.11 -4.19 6.72
N SER A 5 -6.36 -3.87 5.44
CA SER A 5 -5.65 -2.86 4.63
C SER A 5 -5.67 -1.47 5.28
N ASP A 6 -6.81 -1.02 5.81
CA ASP A 6 -6.95 0.31 6.45
C ASP A 6 -6.14 0.38 7.75
N SER A 7 -6.15 -0.71 8.52
CA SER A 7 -5.37 -0.82 9.75
C SER A 7 -3.87 -0.81 9.47
N ALA A 8 -3.40 -1.48 8.42
CA ALA A 8 -2.00 -1.44 8.01
C ALA A 8 -1.58 -0.04 7.54
N LYS A 9 -2.41 0.63 6.73
CA LYS A 9 -2.14 2.02 6.31
C LYS A 9 -1.96 2.95 7.52
N ALA A 10 -2.84 2.84 8.51
CA ALA A 10 -2.77 3.64 9.73
C ALA A 10 -1.55 3.32 10.60
N ALA A 11 -1.12 2.05 10.65
CA ALA A 11 0.08 1.65 11.36
C ALA A 11 1.34 2.20 10.67
N ILE A 12 1.44 2.07 9.34
CA ILE A 12 2.56 2.61 8.56
C ILE A 12 2.65 4.13 8.73
N ALA A 13 1.53 4.84 8.68
CA ALA A 13 1.48 6.30 8.87
C ALA A 13 2.09 6.78 10.20
N GLN A 14 2.09 5.92 11.23
CA GLN A 14 2.68 6.22 12.54
C GLN A 14 4.16 5.84 12.65
N ASN A 15 4.65 4.94 11.78
CA ASN A 15 6.01 4.39 11.84
C ASN A 15 6.99 5.04 10.86
N VAL A 16 6.52 5.81 9.88
CA VAL A 16 7.37 6.50 8.91
C VAL A 16 7.17 8.01 8.97
N SER A 17 8.12 8.77 8.39
CA SER A 17 7.98 10.22 8.27
C SER A 17 6.74 10.59 7.43
N ARG A 18 6.21 11.81 7.63
CA ARG A 18 5.09 12.33 6.82
C ARG A 18 5.42 12.35 5.32
N GLU A 19 6.66 12.68 4.97
CA GLU A 19 7.11 12.69 3.58
C GLU A 19 7.14 11.28 3.00
N THR A 20 7.71 10.32 3.72
CA THR A 20 7.72 8.91 3.32
C THR A 20 6.31 8.38 3.12
N PHE A 21 5.40 8.66 4.06
CA PHE A 21 4.01 8.25 3.95
C PHE A 21 3.33 8.83 2.71
N SER A 22 3.50 10.12 2.43
CA SER A 22 2.97 10.77 1.23
C SER A 22 3.49 10.14 -0.07
N ARG A 23 4.77 9.74 -0.10
CA ARG A 23 5.35 9.02 -1.24
C ARG A 23 4.75 7.62 -1.40
N LEU A 24 4.50 6.90 -0.31
CA LEU A 24 3.81 5.60 -0.33
C LEU A 24 2.37 5.72 -0.82
N GLU A 25 1.63 6.76 -0.40
CA GLU A 25 0.29 7.05 -0.92
C GLU A 25 0.32 7.33 -2.43
N THR A 26 1.32 8.08 -2.90
CA THR A 26 1.52 8.33 -4.32
C THR A 26 1.76 7.02 -5.09
N ILE A 27 2.59 6.12 -4.57
CA ILE A 27 2.83 4.80 -5.16
C ILE A 27 1.54 3.98 -5.21
N ALA A 28 0.79 3.92 -4.10
CA ALA A 28 -0.46 3.15 -4.02
C ALA A 28 -1.51 3.67 -5.03
N ASN A 29 -1.60 4.99 -5.19
CA ASN A 29 -2.50 5.63 -6.17
C ASN A 29 -2.07 5.33 -7.61
N LEU A 30 -0.77 5.42 -7.92
CA LEU A 30 -0.23 5.10 -9.24
C LEU A 30 -0.45 3.62 -9.57
N LEU A 31 -0.17 2.72 -8.64
CA LEU A 31 -0.39 1.29 -8.81
C LEU A 31 -1.87 1.01 -9.12
N THR A 32 -2.79 1.57 -8.32
CA THR A 32 -4.24 1.39 -8.54
C THR A 32 -4.70 1.97 -9.88
N LYS A 33 -4.13 3.11 -10.30
CA LYS A 33 -4.42 3.72 -11.61
C LYS A 33 -3.98 2.80 -12.75
N TRP A 34 -2.74 2.35 -12.72
CA TRP A 34 -2.16 1.57 -13.81
C TRP A 34 -2.62 0.10 -13.82
N GLN A 35 -3.03 -0.45 -12.68
CA GLN A 35 -3.63 -1.79 -12.58
C GLN A 35 -4.83 -1.97 -13.52
N LYS A 36 -5.60 -0.90 -13.76
CA LYS A 36 -6.77 -0.93 -14.67
C LYS A 36 -6.39 -1.07 -16.15
N THR A 37 -5.14 -0.72 -16.49
CA THR A 37 -4.62 -0.71 -17.86
C THR A 37 -3.72 -1.90 -18.13
N ILE A 38 -2.88 -2.25 -17.16
CA ILE A 38 -1.99 -3.41 -17.18
C ILE A 38 -1.99 -4.07 -15.80
N ASN A 39 -1.99 -5.40 -15.76
CA ASN A 39 -1.93 -6.10 -14.47
C ASN A 39 -0.52 -5.95 -13.88
N LEU A 40 -0.38 -5.12 -12.84
CA LEU A 40 0.87 -4.93 -12.10
C LEU A 40 0.98 -5.92 -10.94
N VAL A 41 -0.14 -6.23 -10.32
CA VAL A 41 -0.30 -7.27 -9.30
C VAL A 41 -1.54 -8.11 -9.63
N SER A 42 -1.74 -9.21 -8.90
CA SER A 42 -2.98 -9.98 -9.03
C SER A 42 -4.20 -9.10 -8.68
N PRO A 43 -5.21 -8.97 -9.56
CA PRO A 43 -6.39 -8.13 -9.31
C PRO A 43 -7.11 -8.44 -8.00
N ALA A 44 -7.12 -9.71 -7.59
CA ALA A 44 -7.75 -10.16 -6.35
C ALA A 44 -7.09 -9.57 -5.09
N THR A 45 -5.84 -9.09 -5.19
CA THR A 45 -5.07 -8.56 -4.06
C THR A 45 -5.14 -7.03 -3.92
N ILE A 46 -5.77 -6.33 -4.87
CA ILE A 46 -5.92 -4.87 -4.81
C ILE A 46 -6.66 -4.38 -3.56
N PRO A 47 -7.73 -5.04 -3.07
CA PRO A 47 -8.37 -4.66 -1.81
C PRO A 47 -7.42 -4.75 -0.60
N GLU A 48 -6.35 -5.55 -0.69
CA GLU A 48 -5.34 -5.78 0.33
C GLU A 48 -4.04 -5.01 0.06
N LEU A 49 -4.07 -3.95 -0.78
CA LEU A 49 -2.88 -3.27 -1.29
C LEU A 49 -1.86 -2.87 -0.20
N TRP A 50 -2.35 -2.26 0.89
CA TRP A 50 -1.47 -1.79 1.95
C TRP A 50 -0.89 -2.91 2.79
N THR A 51 -1.65 -3.98 3.04
CA THR A 51 -1.19 -5.15 3.79
C THR A 51 -0.24 -6.04 3.01
N ARG A 52 -0.53 -6.32 1.73
CA ARG A 52 0.15 -7.35 0.93
C ARG A 52 1.28 -6.84 0.06
N HIS A 53 1.28 -5.56 -0.26
CA HIS A 53 2.28 -4.99 -1.17
C HIS A 53 3.13 -3.94 -0.46
N ILE A 54 2.49 -2.95 0.17
CA ILE A 54 3.24 -1.87 0.85
C ILE A 54 3.89 -2.36 2.14
N ALA A 55 3.12 -2.92 3.08
CA ALA A 55 3.66 -3.38 4.37
C ALA A 55 4.72 -4.47 4.18
N ASP A 56 4.46 -5.45 3.32
CA ASP A 56 5.43 -6.52 3.00
C ASP A 56 6.73 -5.96 2.40
N SER A 57 6.68 -4.95 1.54
CA SER A 57 7.90 -4.31 1.01
C SER A 57 8.68 -3.52 2.09
N LEU A 58 7.97 -2.86 3.01
CA LEU A 58 8.60 -2.11 4.10
C LEU A 58 9.35 -3.02 5.08
N GLN A 59 9.01 -4.31 5.16
CA GLN A 59 9.77 -5.29 5.96
C GLN A 59 11.23 -5.40 5.51
N LEU A 60 11.56 -5.03 4.26
CA LEU A 60 12.94 -5.06 3.76
C LEU A 60 13.77 -3.84 4.18
N MET A 61 13.16 -2.84 4.82
CA MET A 61 13.83 -1.61 5.26
C MET A 61 14.29 -1.67 6.73
N THR A 62 14.17 -2.83 7.37
CA THR A 62 14.71 -3.12 8.71
C THR A 62 16.16 -3.53 8.66
#